data_AF-D7LP81-F1
#
_entry.id   AF-D7LP81-F1
#
_cell.length_a   1.000
_cell.length_b   1.000
_cell.length_c   1.000
_cell.angle_alpha   90.00
_cell.angle_beta   90.00
_cell.angle_gamma   90.00
#
_symmetry.space_group_name_H-M   'P 1'
#
loop_
_entity.id
_entity.type
_entity.pdbx_description
1 polymer ?
#
loop_
_entity_poly.entity_id
_entity_poly.type
_entity_poly.pdbx_seq_one_letter_code
_entity_poly.pdbx_strand_id
1 'polypeptide(L)'
;MEPHHYLSDLNVHSTRWLVHVKILSLWKEPTSSWRTEIKMILADEKGNRIDATIPNRHYHWNFLAVLKPGLWYRMSDFEVVRPDEKKTKYSCFPVEIKCIADTTMWPITVKCPYSFFDFVFPQTVEFAQEEEKEFVTGIKLAVLFSLKEYCSV
;
A
#
# COMPACT_ATOMS: atom_id res chain seq x y z
N MET A 1 -21.64 1.70 12.49
CA MET A 1 -20.24 1.38 12.13
C MET A 1 -19.38 1.69 13.33
N GLU A 2 -18.45 0.81 13.69
CA GLU A 2 -17.43 1.17 14.69
C GLU A 2 -16.65 2.39 14.18
N PRO A 3 -16.28 3.34 15.05
CA PRO A 3 -15.41 4.44 14.67
C PRO A 3 -14.06 3.89 14.20
N HIS A 4 -13.61 4.35 13.04
CA HIS A 4 -12.31 4.03 12.47
C HIS A 4 -11.50 5.31 12.30
N HIS A 5 -10.18 5.15 12.19
CA HIS A 5 -9.22 6.22 11.98
C HIS A 5 -8.90 6.35 10.50
N TYR A 6 -8.49 7.55 10.09
CA TYR A 6 -7.89 7.79 8.78
C TYR A 6 -6.39 7.57 8.84
N LEU A 7 -5.75 7.40 7.68
CA LEU A 7 -4.29 7.25 7.63
C LEU A 7 -3.59 8.49 8.18
N SER A 8 -4.16 9.68 7.98
CA SER A 8 -3.67 10.95 8.52
C SER A 8 -3.57 11.01 10.04
N ASP A 9 -4.31 10.15 10.74
CA ASP A 9 -4.36 10.14 12.20
C ASP A 9 -3.24 9.27 12.79
N LEU A 10 -2.65 8.38 11.97
CA LEU A 10 -1.64 7.43 12.38
C LEU A 10 -0.38 8.14 12.86
N ASN A 11 0.14 7.66 13.98
CA ASN A 11 1.42 8.09 14.53
C ASN A 11 2.09 6.94 15.30
N VAL A 12 3.39 7.09 15.50
CA VAL A 12 4.25 6.05 16.11
C VAL A 12 4.04 5.89 17.63
N HIS A 13 3.26 6.76 18.28
CA HIS A 13 3.10 6.79 19.73
C HIS A 13 1.88 6.03 20.23
N SER A 14 0.98 5.61 19.32
CA SER A 14 -0.16 4.77 19.64
C SER A 14 -0.04 3.41 18.96
N THR A 15 -0.56 2.39 19.63
CA THR A 15 -0.59 1.00 19.17
C THR A 15 -2.00 0.52 18.87
N ARG A 16 -3.02 1.34 19.14
CA ARG A 16 -4.44 0.99 18.98
C ARG A 16 -5.03 1.70 17.78
N TRP A 17 -4.81 1.10 16.61
CA TRP A 17 -5.32 1.61 15.35
C TRP A 17 -6.34 0.66 14.75
N LEU A 18 -7.34 1.26 14.12
CA LEU A 18 -8.35 0.58 13.32
C LEU A 18 -8.59 1.48 12.11
N VAL A 19 -8.25 1.01 10.92
CA VAL A 19 -8.36 1.76 9.67
C VAL A 19 -9.12 0.94 8.63
N HIS A 20 -9.77 1.62 7.69
CA HIS A 20 -10.32 1.02 6.49
C HIS A 20 -9.43 1.36 5.31
N VAL A 21 -8.90 0.33 4.66
CA VAL A 21 -7.89 0.49 3.61
C VAL A 21 -8.20 -0.37 2.41
N LYS A 22 -8.02 0.20 1.23
CA LYS A 22 -7.97 -0.52 -0.04
C LYS A 22 -6.53 -0.92 -0.32
N ILE A 23 -6.32 -2.18 -0.70
CA ILE A 23 -5.01 -2.61 -1.21
C ILE A 23 -4.90 -2.15 -2.66
N LEU A 24 -4.04 -1.18 -2.95
CA LEU A 24 -3.81 -0.72 -4.32
C LEU A 24 -2.87 -1.68 -5.05
N SER A 25 -1.75 -1.99 -4.41
CA SER A 25 -0.71 -2.87 -4.95
C SER A 25 -0.21 -3.81 -3.85
N LEU A 26 0.16 -5.04 -4.22
CA LEU A 26 0.75 -6.04 -3.33
C LEU A 26 1.78 -6.86 -4.10
N TRP A 27 3.00 -6.94 -3.60
CA TRP A 27 4.06 -7.75 -4.22
C TRP A 27 5.04 -8.30 -3.19
N LYS A 28 5.80 -9.30 -3.65
CA LYS A 28 6.88 -9.92 -2.89
C LYS A 28 8.19 -9.19 -3.18
N GLU A 29 8.87 -8.74 -2.15
CA GLU A 29 10.17 -8.06 -2.24
C GLU A 29 11.27 -8.93 -1.62
N PRO A 30 12.31 -9.31 -2.37
CA PRO A 30 13.47 -9.98 -1.83
C PRO A 30 14.22 -9.08 -0.84
N THR A 31 14.60 -9.62 0.30
CA THR A 31 15.54 -8.98 1.24
C THR A 31 16.93 -9.55 1.05
N SER A 32 17.95 -8.85 1.55
CA SER A 32 19.37 -9.28 1.55
C SER A 32 19.62 -10.65 2.22
N SER A 33 18.65 -11.17 2.97
CA SER A 33 18.78 -12.40 3.77
C SER A 33 18.14 -13.65 3.14
N TRP A 34 17.90 -13.66 1.82
CA TRP A 34 17.13 -14.70 1.10
C TRP A 34 15.69 -14.87 1.59
N ARG A 35 15.21 -13.94 2.41
CA ARG A 35 13.82 -13.87 2.87
C ARG A 35 13.06 -12.90 1.98
N THR A 36 11.78 -13.14 1.80
CA THR A 36 10.88 -12.27 1.03
C THR A 36 9.89 -11.61 1.96
N GLU A 37 9.81 -10.29 1.95
CA GLU A 37 8.74 -9.53 2.63
C GLU A 37 7.62 -9.25 1.62
N ILE A 38 6.41 -8.99 2.11
CA ILE A 38 5.32 -8.49 1.25
C ILE A 38 5.25 -7.00 1.46
N LYS A 39 5.31 -6.27 0.35
CA LYS A 39 5.08 -4.84 0.28
C LYS A 39 3.69 -4.58 -0.25
N MET A 40 3.05 -3.56 0.30
CA MET A 40 1.72 -3.12 -0.08
C MET A 40 1.67 -1.60 -0.13
N ILE A 41 0.88 -1.08 -1.07
CA ILE A 41 0.43 0.31 -1.05
C ILE A 41 -1.05 0.26 -0.65
N LEU A 42 -1.37 0.93 0.46
CA LEU A 42 -2.71 1.00 1.01
C LEU A 42 -3.28 2.39 0.79
N ALA A 43 -4.60 2.51 0.64
CA ALA A 43 -5.27 3.80 0.58
C ALA A 43 -6.55 3.85 1.41
N ASP A 44 -6.85 4.99 2.03
CA ASP A 44 -8.10 5.21 2.79
C ASP A 44 -9.21 5.89 1.95
N GLU A 45 -10.37 6.10 2.58
CA GLU A 45 -11.52 6.76 1.96
C GLU A 45 -11.28 8.23 1.60
N LYS A 46 -10.23 8.86 2.16
CA LYS A 46 -9.82 10.24 1.84
C LYS A 46 -8.81 10.31 0.70
N GLY A 47 -8.37 9.16 0.16
CA GLY A 47 -7.37 9.11 -0.91
C GLY A 47 -5.93 9.18 -0.42
N ASN A 48 -5.69 9.20 0.91
CA ASN A 48 -4.34 9.11 1.44
C ASN A 48 -3.74 7.75 1.10
N ARG A 49 -2.44 7.71 0.83
CA ARG A 49 -1.72 6.46 0.56
C ARG A 49 -0.62 6.26 1.57
N ILE A 50 -0.41 5.00 1.97
CA ILE A 50 0.63 4.63 2.92
C ILE A 50 1.28 3.32 2.48
N ASP A 51 2.59 3.24 2.69
CA ASP A 51 3.35 2.01 2.51
C ASP A 51 3.13 1.08 3.70
N ALA A 52 2.93 -0.20 3.40
CA ALA A 52 2.76 -1.23 4.40
C ALA A 52 3.63 -2.46 4.11
N THR A 53 4.15 -3.07 5.16
CA THR A 53 5.01 -4.26 5.05
C THR A 53 4.48 -5.39 5.92
N ILE A 54 4.41 -6.60 5.35
CA ILE A 54 4.29 -7.86 6.10
C ILE A 54 5.67 -8.51 6.12
N PRO A 55 6.36 -8.51 7.28
CA PRO A 55 7.68 -9.12 7.40
C PRO A 55 7.62 -10.63 7.16
N ASN A 56 8.74 -11.20 6.68
CA ASN A 56 8.88 -12.65 6.61
C ASN A 56 9.01 -13.26 8.01
N ARG A 57 7.87 -13.69 8.55
CA ARG A 57 7.71 -14.31 9.88
C ARG A 57 6.72 -15.48 9.79
N HIS A 58 6.57 -16.25 10.86
CA HIS A 58 5.72 -17.44 10.87
C HIS A 58 4.26 -17.17 10.49
N TYR A 59 3.75 -15.96 10.78
CA TYR A 59 2.39 -15.51 10.45
C TYR A 59 2.21 -15.02 9.00
N HIS A 60 3.29 -14.94 8.21
CA HIS A 60 3.29 -14.40 6.85
C HIS A 60 2.29 -15.11 5.92
N TRP A 61 2.10 -16.42 6.09
CA TRP A 61 1.19 -17.23 5.28
C TRP A 61 -0.29 -16.91 5.52
N ASN A 62 -0.65 -16.39 6.69
CA ASN A 62 -2.03 -16.04 7.04
C ASN A 62 -2.56 -14.90 6.16
N PHE A 63 -1.66 -14.01 5.72
CA PHE A 63 -2.01 -12.87 4.89
C PHE A 63 -2.08 -13.24 3.41
N LEU A 64 -1.15 -14.06 2.90
CA LEU A 64 -1.04 -14.37 1.47
C LEU A 64 -2.27 -15.04 0.86
N ALA A 65 -2.97 -15.88 1.63
CA ALA A 65 -4.14 -16.59 1.12
C ALA A 65 -5.36 -15.67 0.93
N VAL A 66 -5.39 -14.52 1.63
CA VAL A 66 -6.61 -13.73 1.82
C VAL A 66 -6.51 -12.37 1.14
N LEU A 67 -5.33 -11.76 1.14
CA LEU A 67 -5.16 -10.40 0.64
C LEU A 67 -5.12 -10.34 -0.89
N LYS A 68 -5.95 -9.48 -1.46
CA LYS A 68 -6.04 -9.22 -2.91
C LYS A 68 -6.04 -7.72 -3.20
N PRO A 69 -5.24 -7.25 -4.17
CA PRO A 69 -5.35 -5.90 -4.71
C PRO A 69 -6.78 -5.59 -5.18
N GLY A 70 -7.16 -4.32 -5.08
CA GLY A 70 -8.48 -3.81 -5.44
C GLY A 70 -9.56 -3.95 -4.38
N LEU A 71 -9.36 -4.78 -3.34
CA LEU A 71 -10.35 -5.00 -2.28
C LEU A 71 -10.10 -4.11 -1.05
N TRP A 72 -11.17 -3.82 -0.32
CA TRP A 72 -11.16 -3.08 0.94
C TRP A 72 -11.09 -4.02 2.14
N TYR A 73 -10.34 -3.61 3.16
CA TYR A 73 -10.15 -4.34 4.40
C TYR A 73 -10.28 -3.40 5.60
N ARG A 74 -10.90 -3.91 6.67
CA ARG A 74 -10.73 -3.38 8.02
C ARG A 74 -9.45 -3.96 8.59
N MET A 75 -8.51 -3.09 8.93
CA MET A 75 -7.19 -3.46 9.46
C MET A 75 -7.03 -2.92 10.89
N SER A 76 -6.54 -3.75 11.80
CA SER A 76 -6.24 -3.36 13.20
C SER A 76 -5.02 -4.09 13.76
N ASP A 77 -4.55 -3.63 14.92
CA ASP A 77 -3.50 -4.29 15.72
C ASP A 77 -2.16 -4.40 14.95
N PHE A 78 -1.76 -3.29 14.32
CA PHE A 78 -0.51 -3.15 13.56
C PHE A 78 0.42 -2.11 14.20
N GLU A 79 1.71 -2.19 13.86
CA GLU A 79 2.69 -1.18 14.24
C GLU A 79 2.71 -0.03 13.23
N VAL A 80 2.86 1.19 13.72
CA VAL A 80 3.19 2.36 12.91
C VAL A 80 4.66 2.69 13.16
N VAL A 81 5.47 2.71 12.10
CA VAL A 81 6.91 2.91 12.20
C VAL A 81 7.35 4.12 11.38
N ARG A 82 8.51 4.68 11.72
CA ARG A 82 9.14 5.69 10.86
C ARG A 82 9.69 5.01 9.60
N PRO A 83 9.57 5.64 8.42
CA PRO A 83 10.12 5.09 7.19
C PRO A 83 11.65 4.95 7.31
N ASP A 84 12.20 3.86 6.77
CA ASP A 84 13.65 3.68 6.66
C ASP A 84 14.15 4.46 5.44
N GLU A 85 15.06 5.41 5.65
CA GLU A 85 15.62 6.25 4.58
C GLU A 85 16.37 5.44 3.51
N LYS A 86 16.81 4.22 3.84
CA LYS A 86 17.53 3.35 2.91
C LYS A 86 16.63 2.48 2.04
N LYS A 87 15.32 2.46 2.29
CA LYS A 87 14.36 1.63 1.57
C LYS A 87 13.59 2.46 0.56
N THR A 88 13.24 1.84 -0.57
CA THR A 88 12.34 2.43 -1.56
C THR A 88 10.99 2.72 -0.92
N LYS A 89 10.48 3.93 -1.16
CA LYS A 89 9.16 4.38 -0.71
C LYS A 89 8.26 4.55 -1.92
N TYR A 90 6.99 4.22 -1.74
CA TYR A 90 5.98 4.30 -2.80
C TYR A 90 4.84 5.27 -2.44
N SER A 91 4.87 5.79 -1.21
CA SER A 91 4.01 6.86 -0.72
C SER A 91 4.83 7.94 -0.02
N CYS A 92 4.42 9.20 -0.15
CA CYS A 92 5.07 10.31 0.57
C CYS A 92 4.47 10.52 1.97
N PHE A 93 3.99 9.44 2.60
CA PHE A 93 3.44 9.47 3.95
C PHE A 93 4.58 9.48 5.00
N PRO A 94 4.45 10.23 6.11
CA PRO A 94 5.52 10.38 7.09
C PRO A 94 5.78 9.13 7.96
N VAL A 95 4.93 8.12 7.82
CA VAL A 95 4.98 6.86 8.59
C VAL A 95 4.62 5.68 7.67
N GLU A 96 5.04 4.48 8.06
CA GLU A 96 4.69 3.23 7.40
C GLU A 96 3.92 2.31 8.36
N ILE A 97 3.11 1.42 7.79
CA ILE A 97 2.45 0.36 8.55
C ILE A 97 3.30 -0.91 8.50
N LYS A 98 3.45 -1.58 9.64
CA LYS A 98 4.12 -2.87 9.73
C LYS A 98 3.21 -3.89 10.40
N CYS A 99 2.88 -4.94 9.66
CA CYS A 99 2.05 -6.03 10.17
C CYS A 99 2.84 -6.89 11.18
N ILE A 100 2.19 -7.17 12.30
CA ILE A 100 2.66 -8.05 13.36
C ILE A 100 1.79 -9.32 13.42
N ALA A 101 2.13 -10.25 14.31
CA ALA A 101 1.41 -11.51 14.46
C ALA A 101 -0.08 -11.31 14.78
N ASP A 102 -0.39 -10.26 15.55
CA ASP A 102 -1.76 -9.94 15.98
C ASP A 102 -2.53 -9.08 14.98
N THR A 103 -1.88 -8.59 13.92
CA THR A 103 -2.53 -7.73 12.92
C THR A 103 -3.67 -8.48 12.26
N THR A 104 -4.87 -7.91 12.35
CA THR A 104 -6.07 -8.48 11.73
C THR A 104 -6.45 -7.70 10.48
N MET A 105 -6.88 -8.42 9.44
CA MET A 105 -7.39 -7.84 8.20
C MET A 105 -8.64 -8.59 7.77
N TRP A 106 -9.78 -7.91 7.75
CA TRP A 106 -11.07 -8.49 7.38
C TRP A 106 -11.63 -7.78 6.15
N PRO A 107 -12.04 -8.51 5.09
CA PRO A 107 -12.60 -7.87 3.91
C PRO A 107 -13.89 -7.13 4.27
N ILE A 108 -14.04 -5.93 3.74
CA ILE A 108 -15.23 -5.09 3.92
C ILE A 108 -15.68 -4.53 2.58
N THR A 109 -16.91 -4.01 2.54
CA THR A 109 -17.41 -3.26 1.39
C THR A 109 -17.56 -1.80 1.79
N VAL A 110 -16.87 -0.93 1.07
CA VAL A 110 -16.89 0.52 1.27
C VAL A 110 -17.39 1.19 0.00
N LYS A 111 -18.33 2.13 0.14
CA LYS A 111 -18.72 3.02 -0.96
C LYS A 111 -17.80 4.23 -0.95
N CYS A 112 -16.76 4.19 -1.79
CA CYS A 112 -15.80 5.28 -1.93
C CYS A 112 -15.88 5.86 -3.35
N PRO A 113 -15.98 7.19 -3.51
CA PRO A 113 -16.07 7.83 -4.84
C PRO A 113 -14.72 7.89 -5.56
N TYR A 114 -13.60 7.69 -4.86
CA TYR A 114 -12.27 7.79 -5.45
C TYR A 114 -11.90 6.53 -6.24
N SER A 115 -11.30 6.74 -7.41
CA SER A 115 -10.87 5.66 -8.30
C SER A 115 -9.43 5.20 -8.05
N PHE A 116 -8.65 5.95 -7.25
CA PHE A 116 -7.26 5.66 -6.85
C PHE A 116 -6.27 5.43 -8.02
N PHE A 117 -6.62 5.89 -9.23
CA PHE A 117 -5.71 5.89 -10.36
C PHE A 117 -4.94 7.20 -10.41
N ASP A 118 -3.65 7.09 -10.67
CA ASP A 118 -2.86 8.25 -11.09
C ASP A 118 -2.79 8.25 -12.61
N PHE A 119 -3.29 9.34 -13.17
CA PHE A 119 -3.27 9.58 -14.60
C PHE A 119 -2.00 10.33 -14.94
N VAL A 120 -1.24 9.80 -15.89
CA VAL A 120 -0.02 10.40 -16.39
C VAL A 120 -0.18 10.60 -17.89
N PHE A 121 0.31 11.74 -18.40
CA PHE A 121 0.16 12.04 -19.82
C PHE A 121 1.05 11.11 -20.67
N PRO A 122 0.65 10.78 -21.90
CA PRO A 122 1.45 9.91 -22.77
C PRO A 122 2.90 10.41 -22.96
N GLN A 123 3.08 11.74 -23.06
CA GLN A 123 4.39 12.38 -23.24
C GLN A 123 5.36 12.10 -22.08
N THR A 124 4.85 11.97 -20.86
CA THR A 124 5.66 11.61 -19.68
C THR A 124 6.04 10.12 -19.66
N VAL A 125 5.35 9.27 -20.42
CA VAL A 125 5.65 7.83 -20.56
C VAL A 125 6.69 7.57 -21.65
N GLU A 126 6.78 8.46 -22.65
CA GLU A 126 7.77 8.35 -23.74
C GLU A 126 9.21 8.35 -23.23
N PHE A 127 9.46 9.00 -22.09
CA PHE A 127 10.77 9.08 -21.44
C PHE A 127 10.97 8.10 -20.27
N ALA A 128 9.97 7.28 -19.96
CA ALA A 128 10.04 6.30 -18.89
C ALA A 128 10.95 5.11 -19.28
N GLN A 129 11.63 4.51 -18.31
CA GLN A 129 12.43 3.30 -18.52
C GLN A 129 11.53 2.10 -18.84
N GLU A 130 12.09 1.08 -19.51
CA GLU A 130 11.31 -0.10 -19.97
C GLU A 130 10.61 -0.83 -18.82
N GLU A 131 11.22 -0.85 -17.64
CA GLU A 131 10.72 -1.43 -16.39
C GLU A 131 9.53 -0.65 -15.80
N GLU A 132 9.45 0.67 -16.06
CA GLU A 132 8.37 1.55 -15.62
C GLU A 132 7.13 1.42 -16.52
N LYS A 133 7.31 0.93 -17.76
CA LYS A 133 6.23 0.73 -18.74
C LYS A 133 5.41 -0.54 -18.50
N GLU A 134 5.88 -1.49 -17.70
CA GLU A 134 5.16 -2.76 -17.43
C GLU A 134 3.82 -2.55 -16.69
N PHE A 135 3.64 -1.43 -15.99
CA PHE A 135 2.46 -1.14 -15.17
C PHE A 135 1.46 -0.19 -15.83
N VAL A 136 1.62 0.00 -17.14
CA VAL A 136 0.84 0.93 -17.95
C VAL A 136 -0.31 0.20 -18.63
N THR A 137 -1.55 0.59 -18.31
CA THR A 137 -2.76 0.14 -19.04
C THR A 137 -3.24 1.26 -19.95
N GLY A 138 -3.17 1.08 -21.27
CA GLY A 138 -3.64 2.07 -22.24
C GLY A 138 -5.12 1.90 -22.57
N ILE A 139 -5.95 2.91 -22.31
CA ILE A 139 -7.15 3.13 -23.12
C ILE A 139 -6.69 4.01 -24.28
N LYS A 140 -7.20 3.80 -25.50
CA LYS A 140 -6.75 4.43 -26.76
C LYS A 140 -6.77 5.99 -26.78
N LEU A 141 -7.07 6.65 -25.66
CA LEU A 141 -7.07 8.09 -25.41
C LEU A 141 -6.46 8.52 -24.05
N ALA A 142 -6.13 7.60 -23.13
CA ALA A 142 -5.53 7.92 -21.83
C ALA A 142 -4.81 6.70 -21.22
N VAL A 143 -3.62 6.93 -20.68
CA VAL A 143 -2.73 5.92 -20.12
C VAL A 143 -2.95 5.85 -18.60
N LEU A 144 -3.40 4.70 -18.09
CA LEU A 144 -3.70 4.42 -16.68
C LEU A 144 -2.49 3.73 -16.02
N PHE A 145 -1.98 4.30 -14.93
CA PHE A 145 -0.92 3.68 -14.13
C PHE A 145 -1.49 2.90 -12.94
N SER A 146 -0.90 1.72 -12.68
CA SER A 146 -0.90 1.08 -11.35
C SER A 146 0.47 1.30 -10.73
N LEU A 147 0.66 2.42 -10.04
CA LEU A 147 1.99 2.87 -9.62
C LEU A 147 2.73 1.89 -8.71
N LYS A 148 3.92 1.52 -9.16
CA LYS A 148 5.13 1.55 -8.33
C LYS A 148 5.81 2.90 -8.60
N GLU A 149 6.15 3.58 -7.52
CA GLU A 149 7.08 4.70 -7.38
C GLU A 149 6.49 6.12 -7.49
N TYR A 150 6.35 6.73 -6.30
CA TYR A 150 6.69 8.13 -6.07
C TYR A 150 7.22 8.24 -4.64
N CYS A 151 8.54 8.41 -4.48
CA CYS A 151 9.18 9.54 -3.79
C CYS A 151 10.70 9.41 -4.05
N SER A 152 11.26 10.25 -4.93
CA SER A 152 12.70 10.51 -4.97
C SER A 152 13.02 11.63 -3.98
N VAL A 153 14.00 11.42 -3.10
CA VAL A 153 14.78 12.50 -2.48
C VAL A 153 16.23 12.28 -2.86
#